data_AF-A0AA38G5V2-F1
#
_entry.id   AF-A0AA38G5V2-F1
#
_cell.length_a   1.000
_cell.length_b   1.000
_cell.length_c   1.000
_cell.angle_alpha   90.00
_cell.angle_beta   90.00
_cell.angle_gamma   90.00
#
_symmetry.space_group_name_H-M   'P 1'
#
loop_
_entity.id
_entity.type
_entity.pdbx_description
1 polymer ?
#
loop_
_entity_poly.entity_id
_entity_poly.type
_entity_poly.pdbx_seq_one_letter_code
_entity_poly.pdbx_strand_id
1 'polypeptide(L)'
;MAMTRSLLGKPDPMDVLSNSWYHLRLSVRHPERVATWDAIILTAASPEQAELYEWQLRRAKRMERIAQSTLTMAVPDPQGARIGSGAATLSAIRALADHLANRENSQVSLDNNEEPHDSSIYNKLVKMRILLLHAGGDSKRVPWANPMGKVFLPLPYLADEDPDGPVSLLFDHILAVSSCVVQAFKDKGGLFIMTGDVLPCFDSSIMVFPDDGACVVTVPTTLDIAKNHGVIVLSSTGTDVSDNDKKLDIVENLLQKPSLKELMNNGAIRSDGRALLDTGIFAIRGQAWQDIIKLSSTCPMLISELLSQKEE
;
A
#
# COMPACT_ATOMS: atom_id res chain seq x y z
N MET A 1 -20.17 -25.84 14.40
CA MET A 1 -19.43 -27.11 14.19
C MET A 1 -17.97 -26.77 14.29
N ALA A 2 -17.27 -27.30 15.29
CA ALA A 2 -15.94 -26.84 15.69
C ALA A 2 -14.84 -27.45 14.79
N MET A 3 -13.96 -26.61 14.24
CA MET A 3 -12.61 -27.01 13.85
C MET A 3 -11.66 -26.55 14.95
N THR A 4 -11.28 -27.49 15.81
CA THR A 4 -10.21 -27.32 16.78
C THR A 4 -8.89 -27.39 16.03
N ARG A 5 -8.26 -26.26 15.71
CA ARG A 5 -6.85 -26.26 15.28
C ARG A 5 -5.97 -26.15 16.51
N SER A 6 -5.92 -27.22 17.31
CA SER A 6 -4.91 -27.37 18.34
C SER A 6 -3.63 -27.93 17.71
N LEU A 7 -2.49 -27.26 17.95
CA LEU A 7 -1.12 -27.78 17.80
C LEU A 7 -0.48 -27.82 16.38
N LEU A 8 -0.61 -26.75 15.59
CA LEU A 8 0.42 -26.44 14.57
C LEU A 8 1.15 -25.19 15.05
N GLY A 9 2.48 -25.27 15.20
CA GLY A 9 3.32 -24.11 15.50
C GLY A 9 3.06 -22.98 14.50
N LYS A 10 3.48 -21.74 14.85
CA LYS A 10 3.45 -20.63 13.90
C LYS A 10 4.11 -21.11 12.60
N PRO A 11 3.46 -20.95 11.43
CA PRO A 11 4.05 -21.36 10.16
C PRO A 11 5.41 -20.68 10.00
N ASP A 12 6.38 -21.41 9.44
CA ASP A 12 7.69 -20.85 9.18
C ASP A 12 7.52 -19.58 8.31
N PRO A 13 8.06 -18.42 8.71
CA PRO A 13 8.03 -17.23 7.87
C PRO A 13 8.50 -17.48 6.43
N MET A 14 9.44 -18.41 6.23
CA MET A 14 9.91 -18.81 4.90
C MET A 14 8.81 -19.48 4.07
N ASP A 15 8.00 -20.35 4.67
CA ASP A 15 6.90 -21.03 3.98
C ASP A 15 5.81 -20.03 3.57
N VAL A 16 5.46 -19.12 4.48
CA VAL A 16 4.48 -18.04 4.23
C VAL A 16 4.90 -17.18 3.06
N LEU A 17 6.17 -16.80 3.02
CA LEU A 17 6.70 -15.94 1.96
C LEU A 17 6.79 -16.72 0.64
N SER A 18 7.27 -17.96 0.66
CA SER A 18 7.30 -18.83 -0.53
C SER A 18 5.90 -19.02 -1.16
N ASN A 19 4.87 -19.19 -0.33
CA ASN A 19 3.47 -19.24 -0.78
C ASN A 19 3.02 -17.92 -1.42
N SER A 20 3.43 -16.77 -0.88
CA SER A 20 3.12 -15.45 -1.45
C SER A 20 3.74 -15.28 -2.85
N TRP A 21 4.97 -15.77 -3.04
CA TRP A 21 5.65 -15.79 -4.34
C TRP A 21 5.00 -16.73 -5.35
N TYR A 22 4.49 -17.87 -4.89
CA TYR A 22 3.70 -18.77 -5.73
C TYR A 22 2.37 -18.12 -6.17
N HIS A 23 1.67 -17.48 -5.22
CA HIS A 23 0.42 -16.77 -5.49
C HIS A 23 0.61 -15.65 -6.53
N LEU A 24 1.66 -14.83 -6.39
CA LEU A 24 2.01 -13.79 -7.37
C LEU A 24 2.22 -14.38 -8.78
N ARG A 25 2.99 -15.47 -8.90
CA ARG A 25 3.24 -16.11 -10.20
C ARG A 25 1.94 -16.59 -10.85
N LEU A 26 1.01 -17.14 -10.06
CA LEU A 26 -0.30 -17.55 -10.56
C LEU A 26 -1.18 -16.38 -10.96
N SER A 27 -1.24 -15.31 -10.17
CA SER A 27 -2.08 -14.13 -10.45
C SER A 27 -1.59 -13.37 -11.69
N VAL A 28 -0.29 -13.37 -11.94
CA VAL A 28 0.29 -12.75 -13.13
C VAL A 28 0.03 -13.58 -14.39
N ARG A 29 0.15 -14.90 -14.33
CA ARG A 29 -0.06 -15.79 -15.49
C ARG A 29 -1.54 -16.03 -15.82
N HIS A 30 -2.40 -16.06 -14.81
CA HIS A 30 -3.81 -16.39 -14.95
C HIS A 30 -4.71 -15.41 -14.17
N PRO A 31 -4.69 -14.11 -14.52
CA PRO A 31 -5.44 -13.07 -13.79
C PRO A 31 -6.96 -13.29 -13.77
N GLU A 32 -7.51 -14.02 -14.75
CA GLU A 32 -8.93 -14.40 -14.80
C GLU A 32 -9.33 -15.42 -13.72
N ARG A 33 -8.36 -16.22 -13.23
CA ARG A 33 -8.60 -17.26 -12.22
C ARG A 33 -8.13 -16.83 -10.83
N VAL A 34 -7.01 -16.12 -10.78
CA VAL A 34 -6.42 -15.59 -9.55
C VAL A 34 -6.32 -14.10 -9.72
N ALA A 35 -7.18 -13.37 -9.01
CA ALA A 35 -7.25 -11.93 -9.13
C ALA A 35 -5.90 -11.27 -8.81
N THR A 36 -5.60 -10.20 -9.54
CA THR A 36 -4.43 -9.35 -9.36
C THR A 36 -4.87 -7.89 -9.19
N TRP A 37 -3.91 -7.00 -8.92
CA TRP A 37 -4.15 -5.57 -8.79
C TRP A 37 -4.64 -4.97 -10.11
N ASP A 38 -5.61 -4.07 -10.04
CA ASP A 38 -6.10 -3.33 -11.21
C ASP A 38 -5.13 -2.19 -11.56
N ALA A 39 -4.53 -1.56 -10.55
CA ALA A 39 -3.44 -0.62 -10.71
C ALA A 39 -2.36 -0.77 -9.62
N ILE A 40 -1.11 -0.55 -10.01
CA ILE A 40 0.06 -0.43 -9.11
C ILE A 40 0.68 0.94 -9.34
N ILE A 41 0.74 1.76 -8.30
CA ILE A 41 1.26 3.12 -8.37
C ILE A 41 2.45 3.27 -7.42
N LEU A 42 3.52 3.90 -7.87
CA LEU A 42 4.67 4.26 -7.04
C LEU A 42 4.73 5.78 -6.89
N THR A 43 4.85 6.29 -5.67
CA THR A 43 5.18 7.72 -5.49
C THR A 43 6.69 7.93 -5.61
N ALA A 44 7.10 9.06 -6.16
CA ALA A 44 8.50 9.43 -6.36
C ALA A 44 8.74 10.86 -5.86
N ALA A 45 9.95 11.16 -5.41
CA ALA A 45 10.33 12.47 -4.89
C ALA A 45 10.45 13.54 -6.01
N SER A 46 10.78 13.12 -7.24
CA SER A 46 10.99 14.03 -8.37
C SER A 46 10.56 13.39 -9.69
N PRO A 47 10.33 14.21 -10.75
CA PRO A 47 10.03 13.70 -12.08
C PRO A 47 11.10 12.77 -12.65
N GLU A 48 12.38 13.04 -12.41
CA GLU A 48 13.50 12.20 -12.87
C GLU A 48 13.47 10.83 -12.17
N GLN A 49 13.15 10.81 -10.87
CA GLN A 49 12.97 9.55 -10.15
C GLN A 49 11.74 8.79 -10.65
N ALA A 50 10.63 9.49 -10.94
CA ALA A 50 9.45 8.86 -11.52
C ALA A 50 9.76 8.20 -12.88
N GLU A 51 10.57 8.83 -13.74
CA GLU A 51 10.98 8.25 -15.03
C GLU A 51 11.77 6.94 -14.85
N LEU A 52 12.69 6.90 -13.88
CA LEU A 52 13.43 5.69 -13.53
C LEU A 52 12.49 4.60 -12.99
N TYR A 53 11.53 4.96 -12.15
CA TYR A 53 10.53 4.02 -11.62
C TYR A 53 9.61 3.48 -12.73
N GLU A 54 9.24 4.30 -13.71
CA GLU A 54 8.51 3.86 -14.90
C GLU A 54 9.31 2.84 -15.73
N TRP A 55 10.63 2.99 -15.83
CA TRP A 55 11.48 1.99 -16.49
C TRP A 55 11.47 0.66 -15.72
N GLN A 56 11.52 0.71 -14.39
CA GLN A 56 11.46 -0.49 -13.55
C GLN A 56 10.08 -1.17 -13.62
N LEU A 57 8.98 -0.41 -13.63
CA LEU A 57 7.63 -0.96 -13.81
C LEU A 57 7.47 -1.64 -15.16
N ARG A 58 7.96 -1.02 -16.24
CA ARG A 58 8.00 -1.64 -17.58
C ARG A 58 8.87 -2.89 -17.60
N ARG A 59 10.00 -2.91 -16.90
CA ARG A 59 10.84 -4.10 -16.74
C ARG A 59 10.08 -5.21 -16.01
N ALA A 60 9.42 -4.92 -14.89
CA ALA A 60 8.65 -5.89 -14.13
C ALA A 60 7.52 -6.53 -14.96
N LYS A 61 6.83 -5.74 -15.79
CA LYS A 61 5.86 -6.27 -16.78
C LYS A 61 6.52 -7.19 -17.80
N ARG A 62 7.65 -6.80 -18.39
CA ARG A 62 8.38 -7.65 -19.37
C ARG A 62 8.88 -8.96 -18.77
N MET A 63 9.23 -8.93 -17.48
CA MET A 63 9.67 -10.11 -16.72
C MET A 63 8.51 -10.94 -16.16
N GLU A 64 7.25 -10.64 -16.52
CA GLU A 64 6.06 -11.32 -16.01
C GLU A 64 5.99 -11.35 -14.47
N ARG A 65 6.44 -10.26 -13.83
CA ARG A 65 6.26 -10.00 -12.39
C ARG A 65 4.99 -9.19 -12.10
N ILE A 66 4.48 -8.49 -13.11
CA ILE A 66 3.20 -7.77 -13.09
C ILE A 66 2.37 -8.24 -14.28
N ALA A 67 1.08 -8.47 -14.08
CA ALA A 67 0.17 -8.85 -15.16
C ALA A 67 0.08 -7.75 -16.23
N GLN A 68 -0.03 -8.13 -17.50
CA GLN A 68 -0.14 -7.17 -18.59
C GLN A 68 -1.41 -6.31 -18.50
N SER A 69 -2.47 -6.85 -17.89
CA SER A 69 -3.74 -6.16 -17.63
C SER A 69 -3.64 -5.11 -16.52
N THR A 70 -2.68 -5.24 -15.60
CA THR A 70 -2.53 -4.30 -14.47
C THR A 70 -1.97 -2.97 -14.97
N LEU A 71 -2.64 -1.87 -14.64
CA LEU A 71 -2.11 -0.53 -14.92
C LEU A 71 -0.92 -0.24 -13.99
N THR A 72 0.12 0.41 -14.51
CA THR A 72 1.29 0.79 -13.72
C THR A 72 1.60 2.25 -13.95
N MET A 73 1.95 2.99 -12.89
CA MET A 73 2.34 4.39 -12.98
C MET A 73 3.33 4.77 -11.87
N ALA A 74 4.28 5.65 -12.16
CA ALA A 74 5.04 6.38 -11.16
C ALA A 74 4.61 7.85 -11.13
N VAL A 75 4.30 8.36 -9.94
CA VAL A 75 3.77 9.71 -9.73
C VAL A 75 4.78 10.51 -8.91
N PRO A 76 5.38 11.57 -9.48
CA PRO A 76 6.29 12.43 -8.74
C PRO A 76 5.53 13.38 -7.82
N ASP A 77 6.15 13.75 -6.70
CA ASP A 77 5.69 14.85 -5.87
C ASP A 77 5.68 16.15 -6.72
N PRO A 78 4.61 16.95 -6.68
CA PRO A 78 4.50 18.16 -7.48
C PRO A 78 5.64 19.14 -7.21
N GLN A 79 6.19 19.70 -8.29
CA GLN A 79 7.33 20.62 -8.25
C GLN A 79 8.61 20.02 -7.61
N GLY A 80 8.67 18.70 -7.43
CA GLY A 80 9.79 18.04 -6.72
C GLY A 80 9.90 18.42 -5.25
N ALA A 81 8.83 19.00 -4.68
CA ALA A 81 8.78 19.44 -3.30
C ALA A 81 8.11 18.34 -2.45
N ARG A 82 8.68 18.09 -1.27
CA ARG A 82 8.17 17.05 -0.38
C ARG A 82 6.83 17.50 0.22
N ILE A 83 5.77 16.78 -0.14
CA ILE A 83 4.38 17.11 0.27
C ILE A 83 3.81 16.18 1.35
N GLY A 84 4.58 15.16 1.77
CA GLY A 84 4.14 14.14 2.73
C GLY A 84 3.34 13.00 2.08
N SER A 85 3.25 11.86 2.78
CA SER A 85 2.63 10.63 2.26
C SER A 85 1.13 10.78 1.97
N GLY A 86 0.41 11.52 2.80
CA GLY A 86 -1.02 11.79 2.59
C GLY A 86 -1.29 12.56 1.31
N ALA A 87 -0.58 13.67 1.07
CA ALA A 87 -0.72 14.45 -0.16
C ALA A 87 -0.22 13.66 -1.38
N ALA A 88 0.87 12.90 -1.25
CA ALA A 88 1.37 12.04 -2.32
C ALA A 88 0.34 10.95 -2.70
N THR A 89 -0.41 10.42 -1.72
CA THR A 89 -1.53 9.49 -1.96
C THR A 89 -2.62 10.15 -2.80
N LEU A 90 -3.07 11.35 -2.41
CA LEU A 90 -4.10 12.08 -3.15
C LEU A 90 -3.65 12.43 -4.58
N SER A 91 -2.40 12.86 -4.73
CA SER A 91 -1.81 13.15 -6.03
C SER A 91 -1.75 11.90 -6.91
N ALA A 92 -1.38 10.75 -6.35
CA ALA A 92 -1.34 9.47 -7.06
C ALA A 92 -2.73 9.02 -7.56
N ILE A 93 -3.77 9.13 -6.71
CA ILE A 93 -5.14 8.79 -7.12
C ILE A 93 -5.67 9.76 -8.17
N ARG A 94 -5.34 11.06 -8.05
CA ARG A 94 -5.70 12.05 -9.08
C ARG A 94 -5.04 11.74 -10.41
N ALA A 95 -3.75 11.45 -10.42
CA ALA A 95 -3.01 11.10 -11.64
C ALA A 95 -3.57 9.83 -12.30
N LEU A 96 -4.01 8.85 -11.51
CA LEU A 96 -4.72 7.68 -12.01
C LEU A 96 -6.06 8.08 -12.67
N ALA A 97 -6.86 8.92 -12.01
CA ALA A 97 -8.13 9.41 -12.54
C ALA A 97 -7.94 10.11 -13.90
N ASP A 98 -6.98 11.03 -13.98
CA ASP A 98 -6.64 11.77 -15.20
C ASP A 98 -6.15 10.83 -16.32
N HIS A 99 -5.40 9.78 -15.98
CA HIS A 99 -4.97 8.77 -16.95
C HIS A 99 -6.14 7.97 -17.52
N LEU A 100 -7.10 7.59 -16.69
CA LEU A 100 -8.30 6.87 -17.12
C LEU A 100 -9.17 7.77 -18.01
N ALA A 101 -9.35 9.03 -17.64
CA ALA A 101 -10.07 10.03 -18.43
C ALA A 101 -9.47 10.22 -19.83
N ASN A 102 -8.14 10.37 -19.91
CA ASN A 102 -7.46 10.56 -21.20
C ASN A 102 -7.54 9.34 -22.12
N ARG A 103 -7.57 8.12 -21.55
CA ARG A 103 -7.76 6.89 -22.32
C ARG A 103 -9.17 6.79 -22.91
N GLU A 104 -10.19 7.14 -22.13
CA GLU A 104 -11.58 7.13 -22.59
C GLU A 104 -11.78 8.14 -23.72
N ASN A 105 -11.31 9.38 -23.55
CA ASN A 105 -11.35 10.41 -24.61
C ASN A 105 -10.64 10.00 -25.91
N SER A 106 -9.61 9.15 -25.83
CA SER A 106 -8.91 8.62 -27.01
C SER A 106 -9.67 7.47 -27.71
N GLN A 107 -10.66 6.87 -27.03
CA GLN A 107 -11.48 5.75 -27.51
C GLN A 107 -12.90 6.17 -27.90
N VAL A 108 -13.39 7.34 -27.46
CA VAL A 108 -14.72 7.86 -27.85
C VAL A 108 -14.67 8.38 -29.30
N SER A 109 -14.94 7.47 -30.23
CA SER A 109 -15.56 7.74 -31.52
C SER A 109 -16.78 6.81 -31.59
N LEU A 110 -17.99 7.38 -31.60
CA LEU A 110 -19.29 6.70 -31.79
C LEU A 110 -19.85 5.98 -30.54
N ASP A 111 -20.52 6.68 -29.63
CA ASP A 111 -21.82 6.27 -29.07
C ASP A 111 -22.37 7.33 -28.07
N ASN A 112 -23.53 7.88 -28.40
CA ASN A 112 -24.19 8.99 -27.68
C ASN A 112 -25.10 8.47 -26.55
N ASN A 113 -24.53 8.08 -25.41
CA ASN A 113 -25.27 7.96 -24.15
C ASN A 113 -24.36 8.44 -23.00
N GLU A 114 -24.37 9.75 -22.76
CA GLU A 114 -23.45 10.40 -21.82
C GLU A 114 -23.98 10.39 -20.38
N GLU A 115 -23.47 9.48 -19.55
CA GLU A 115 -23.27 9.83 -18.14
C GLU A 115 -22.21 10.95 -18.08
N PRO A 116 -22.29 11.90 -17.12
CA PRO A 116 -21.25 12.92 -16.99
C PRO A 116 -19.88 12.24 -16.85
N HIS A 117 -18.91 12.64 -17.68
CA HIS A 117 -17.60 12.00 -17.82
C HIS A 117 -16.88 11.78 -16.46
N ASP A 118 -17.04 12.73 -15.53
CA ASP A 118 -16.48 12.66 -14.18
C ASP A 118 -17.13 11.54 -13.32
N SER A 119 -18.41 11.26 -13.54
CA SER A 119 -19.14 10.16 -12.86
C SER A 119 -18.71 8.78 -13.36
N SER A 120 -18.39 8.64 -14.65
CA SER A 120 -17.89 7.38 -15.22
C SER A 120 -16.54 6.98 -14.61
N ILE A 121 -15.59 7.93 -14.58
CA ILE A 121 -14.26 7.71 -14.01
C ILE A 121 -14.34 7.42 -12.51
N TYR A 122 -15.17 8.18 -11.79
CA TYR A 122 -15.45 7.92 -10.38
C TYR A 122 -15.94 6.47 -10.14
N ASN A 123 -16.97 6.04 -10.88
CA ASN A 123 -17.53 4.69 -10.75
C ASN A 123 -16.51 3.59 -11.07
N LYS A 124 -15.57 3.85 -11.97
CA LYS A 124 -14.47 2.94 -12.31
C LYS A 124 -13.45 2.86 -11.18
N LEU A 125 -12.98 3.99 -10.66
CA LEU A 125 -12.04 4.04 -9.54
C LEU A 125 -12.58 3.36 -8.29
N VAL A 126 -13.86 3.54 -7.97
CA VAL A 126 -14.51 2.91 -6.82
C VAL A 126 -14.44 1.38 -6.88
N LYS A 127 -14.44 0.79 -8.08
CA LYS A 127 -14.37 -0.66 -8.31
C LYS A 127 -12.94 -1.20 -8.41
N MET A 128 -11.95 -0.35 -8.63
CA MET A 128 -10.55 -0.77 -8.77
C MET A 128 -9.93 -1.13 -7.41
N ARG A 129 -9.09 -2.16 -7.41
CA ARG A 129 -8.18 -2.52 -6.32
C ARG A 129 -6.81 -1.97 -6.69
N ILE A 130 -6.33 -1.03 -5.89
CA ILE A 130 -5.13 -0.25 -6.18
C ILE A 130 -4.07 -0.56 -5.13
N LEU A 131 -2.87 -0.94 -5.58
CA LEU A 131 -1.67 -0.96 -4.75
C LEU A 131 -0.93 0.36 -4.92
N LEU A 132 -0.70 1.08 -3.83
CA LEU A 132 0.12 2.29 -3.78
C LEU A 132 1.37 2.03 -2.95
N LEU A 133 2.54 2.27 -3.54
CA LEU A 133 3.82 2.18 -2.85
C LEU A 133 4.42 3.56 -2.65
N HIS A 134 4.61 3.96 -1.39
CA HIS A 134 5.35 5.17 -1.08
C HIS A 134 6.86 4.94 -1.25
N ALA A 135 7.44 5.45 -2.33
CA ALA A 135 8.85 5.25 -2.68
C ALA A 135 9.64 6.56 -2.85
N GLY A 136 9.04 7.72 -2.55
CA GLY A 136 9.63 9.05 -2.67
C GLY A 136 10.48 9.52 -1.47
N GLY A 137 10.93 8.61 -0.61
CA GLY A 137 11.74 9.00 0.56
C GLY A 137 13.20 9.28 0.19
N ASP A 138 13.74 10.43 0.61
CA ASP A 138 15.17 10.72 0.52
C ASP A 138 15.95 9.60 1.23
N SER A 139 16.80 8.89 0.49
CA SER A 139 17.59 7.78 1.04
C SER A 139 18.77 8.30 1.87
N LYS A 140 18.54 9.23 2.80
CA LYS A 140 19.56 9.95 3.60
C LYS A 140 20.51 9.00 4.35
N ARG A 141 20.00 7.83 4.77
CA ARG A 141 20.78 6.80 5.46
C ARG A 141 21.48 5.81 4.53
N VAL A 142 21.06 5.75 3.26
CA VAL A 142 21.60 4.84 2.24
C VAL A 142 21.76 5.63 0.93
N PRO A 143 22.70 6.59 0.84
CA PRO A 143 22.74 7.55 -0.26
C PRO A 143 22.92 6.92 -1.64
N TRP A 144 23.65 5.80 -1.71
CA TRP A 144 23.86 5.04 -2.94
C TRP A 144 22.57 4.43 -3.51
N ALA A 145 21.54 4.24 -2.68
CA ALA A 145 20.23 3.75 -3.11
C ALA A 145 19.33 4.85 -3.66
N ASN A 146 19.68 6.14 -3.48
CA ASN A 146 18.81 7.25 -3.87
C ASN A 146 18.50 7.30 -5.39
N PRO A 147 19.48 7.09 -6.29
CA PRO A 147 19.20 7.09 -7.74
C PRO A 147 18.31 5.94 -8.18
N MET A 148 18.47 4.77 -7.54
CA MET A 148 17.73 3.56 -7.92
C MET A 148 16.36 3.46 -7.22
N GLY A 149 16.20 4.12 -6.07
CA GLY A 149 15.08 3.94 -5.16
C GLY A 149 15.27 2.72 -4.26
N LYS A 150 14.99 2.87 -2.95
CA LYS A 150 15.12 1.76 -1.98
C LYS A 150 14.24 0.57 -2.33
N VAL A 151 13.08 0.84 -2.92
CA VAL A 151 12.13 -0.20 -3.34
C VAL A 151 12.72 -1.11 -4.40
N PHE A 152 13.70 -0.67 -5.17
CA PHE A 152 14.37 -1.47 -6.20
C PHE A 152 15.72 -2.04 -5.75
N LEU A 153 16.01 -2.04 -4.45
CA LEU A 153 17.22 -2.67 -3.93
C LEU A 153 17.20 -4.19 -4.16
N PRO A 154 18.32 -4.78 -4.62
CA PRO A 154 18.46 -6.23 -4.68
C PRO A 154 18.26 -6.86 -3.32
N LEU A 155 17.41 -7.86 -3.28
CA LEU A 155 17.06 -8.65 -2.12
C LEU A 155 17.25 -10.13 -2.50
N PRO A 156 18.39 -10.76 -2.16
CA PRO A 156 18.68 -12.16 -2.48
C PRO A 156 17.88 -13.14 -1.61
N TYR A 157 16.65 -12.77 -1.26
CA TYR A 157 15.71 -13.58 -0.52
C TYR A 157 15.09 -14.57 -1.52
N LEU A 158 15.28 -15.88 -1.27
CA LEU A 158 14.96 -17.00 -2.19
C LEU A 158 15.91 -17.16 -3.39
N ALA A 159 17.14 -16.64 -3.33
CA ALA A 159 18.14 -16.91 -4.37
C ALA A 159 18.46 -18.42 -4.53
N ASP A 160 18.27 -19.21 -3.47
CA ASP A 160 18.49 -20.66 -3.49
C ASP A 160 17.44 -21.42 -4.31
N GLU A 161 16.24 -20.85 -4.48
CA GLU A 161 15.12 -21.46 -5.22
C GLU A 161 15.29 -21.33 -6.75
N ASP A 162 16.03 -20.31 -7.20
CA ASP A 162 16.34 -20.06 -8.61
C ASP A 162 17.76 -19.46 -8.75
N PRO A 163 18.81 -20.29 -8.61
CA PRO A 163 20.21 -19.81 -8.57
C PRO A 163 20.68 -19.12 -9.85
N ASP A 164 20.09 -19.50 -10.99
CA ASP A 164 20.37 -18.92 -12.31
C ASP A 164 19.39 -17.78 -12.67
N GLY A 165 18.44 -17.49 -11.78
CA GLY A 165 17.43 -16.47 -11.93
C GLY A 165 17.95 -15.05 -11.68
N PRO A 166 17.22 -14.02 -12.16
CA PRO A 166 17.53 -12.64 -11.81
C PRO A 166 17.33 -12.42 -10.31
N VAL A 167 18.28 -11.73 -9.67
CA VAL A 167 18.17 -11.36 -8.25
C VAL A 167 16.87 -10.59 -8.02
N SER A 168 16.03 -11.11 -7.13
CA SER A 168 14.78 -10.47 -6.73
C SER A 168 15.04 -9.09 -6.12
N LEU A 169 14.14 -8.15 -6.36
CA LEU A 169 14.19 -6.82 -5.75
C LEU A 169 13.25 -6.76 -4.54
N LEU A 170 13.45 -5.78 -3.65
CA LEU A 170 12.48 -5.48 -2.59
C LEU A 170 11.07 -5.24 -3.17
N PHE A 171 10.99 -4.61 -4.34
CA PHE A 171 9.76 -4.40 -5.08
C PHE A 171 9.06 -5.71 -5.42
N ASP A 172 9.79 -6.70 -5.92
CA ASP A 172 9.22 -8.01 -6.24
C ASP A 172 8.67 -8.70 -4.99
N HIS A 173 9.37 -8.57 -3.86
CA HIS A 173 8.92 -9.10 -2.58
C HIS A 173 7.65 -8.41 -2.08
N ILE A 174 7.56 -7.09 -2.22
CA ILE A 174 6.35 -6.32 -1.90
C ILE A 174 5.19 -6.74 -2.82
N LEU A 175 5.43 -6.97 -4.10
CA LEU A 175 4.42 -7.52 -5.02
C LEU A 175 3.97 -8.92 -4.57
N ALA A 176 4.90 -9.77 -4.14
CA ALA A 176 4.58 -11.12 -3.67
C ALA A 176 3.66 -11.07 -2.45
N VAL A 177 4.05 -10.34 -1.41
CA VAL A 177 3.26 -10.19 -0.18
C VAL A 177 1.92 -9.50 -0.47
N SER A 178 1.90 -8.42 -1.24
CA SER A 178 0.65 -7.71 -1.55
C SER A 178 -0.30 -8.52 -2.44
N SER A 179 0.19 -9.45 -3.27
CA SER A 179 -0.67 -10.23 -4.16
C SER A 179 -1.75 -11.01 -3.42
N CYS A 180 -1.45 -11.55 -2.23
CA CYS A 180 -2.44 -12.30 -1.44
C CYS A 180 -3.50 -11.37 -0.82
N VAL A 181 -3.17 -10.09 -0.63
CA VAL A 181 -4.08 -9.07 -0.07
C VAL A 181 -5.27 -8.80 -0.98
N VAL A 182 -5.10 -8.96 -2.29
CA VAL A 182 -6.19 -8.79 -3.28
C VAL A 182 -7.41 -9.63 -2.92
N GLN A 183 -7.21 -10.81 -2.32
CA GLN A 183 -8.30 -11.68 -1.87
C GLN A 183 -9.13 -11.06 -0.73
N ALA A 184 -8.51 -10.30 0.17
CA ALA A 184 -9.19 -9.63 1.27
C ALA A 184 -10.10 -8.49 0.81
N PHE A 185 -9.89 -7.95 -0.40
CA PHE A 185 -10.81 -6.99 -1.02
C PHE A 185 -12.11 -7.62 -1.52
N LYS A 186 -12.17 -8.96 -1.67
CA LYS A 186 -13.32 -9.69 -2.22
C LYS A 186 -13.71 -9.12 -3.60
N ASP A 187 -14.96 -8.73 -3.76
CA ASP A 187 -15.56 -8.10 -4.94
C ASP A 187 -15.59 -6.56 -4.86
N LYS A 188 -15.03 -5.97 -3.80
CA LYS A 188 -15.01 -4.51 -3.59
C LYS A 188 -13.69 -3.91 -4.07
N GLY A 189 -13.75 -2.68 -4.57
CA GLY A 189 -12.56 -1.86 -4.79
C GLY A 189 -11.99 -1.29 -3.50
N GLY A 190 -10.85 -0.62 -3.63
CA GLY A 190 -10.20 0.08 -2.54
C GLY A 190 -8.70 0.26 -2.76
N LEU A 191 -8.06 0.81 -1.75
CA LEU A 191 -6.66 1.22 -1.77
C LEU A 191 -5.87 0.41 -0.74
N PHE A 192 -4.77 -0.19 -1.17
CA PHE A 192 -3.78 -0.80 -0.29
C PHE A 192 -2.46 -0.05 -0.41
N ILE A 193 -1.97 0.49 0.70
CA ILE A 193 -0.77 1.30 0.78
C ILE A 193 0.32 0.49 1.47
N MET A 194 1.53 0.51 0.92
CA MET A 194 2.74 0.01 1.59
C MET A 194 3.88 1.01 1.42
N THR A 195 4.91 0.91 2.26
CA THR A 195 6.15 1.67 2.08
C THR A 195 7.17 0.90 1.23
N GLY A 196 7.90 1.61 0.39
CA GLY A 196 8.96 1.06 -0.47
C GLY A 196 10.31 0.88 0.23
N ASP A 197 10.40 1.09 1.56
CA ASP A 197 11.66 0.99 2.30
C ASP A 197 11.64 0.06 3.52
N VAL A 198 10.57 -0.70 3.69
CA VAL A 198 10.43 -1.74 4.71
C VAL A 198 10.32 -3.10 4.02
N LEU A 199 10.92 -4.13 4.61
CA LEU A 199 10.75 -5.52 4.19
C LEU A 199 9.54 -6.13 4.92
N PRO A 200 8.38 -6.31 4.27
CA PRO A 200 7.22 -6.93 4.90
C PRO A 200 7.42 -8.44 5.05
N CYS A 201 7.39 -8.95 6.28
CA CYS A 201 7.48 -10.40 6.56
C CYS A 201 6.28 -10.85 7.40
N PHE A 202 5.14 -11.04 6.76
CA PHE A 202 3.92 -11.52 7.43
C PHE A 202 3.02 -12.27 6.44
N ASP A 203 2.08 -13.05 6.97
CA ASP A 203 1.08 -13.74 6.17
C ASP A 203 -0.04 -12.77 5.78
N SER A 204 -0.01 -12.30 4.54
CA SER A 204 -1.02 -11.39 4.00
C SER A 204 -2.31 -12.08 3.58
N SER A 205 -2.30 -13.41 3.40
CA SER A 205 -3.50 -14.17 3.03
C SER A 205 -4.55 -14.21 4.14
N ILE A 206 -4.13 -13.99 5.38
CA ILE A 206 -5.02 -13.96 6.55
C ILE A 206 -5.52 -12.55 6.89
N MET A 207 -5.17 -11.53 6.11
CA MET A 207 -5.66 -10.18 6.36
C MET A 207 -7.19 -10.10 6.25
N VAL A 208 -7.79 -9.31 7.13
CA VAL A 208 -9.21 -8.98 7.10
C VAL A 208 -9.34 -7.47 7.15
N PHE A 209 -10.24 -6.95 6.33
CA PHE A 209 -10.52 -5.53 6.26
C PHE A 209 -11.94 -5.26 6.74
N PRO A 210 -12.17 -4.10 7.38
CA PRO A 210 -13.53 -3.65 7.62
C PRO A 210 -14.27 -3.53 6.27
N ASP A 211 -15.58 -3.73 6.31
CA ASP A 211 -16.42 -3.59 5.12
C ASP A 211 -16.50 -2.15 4.63
N ASP A 212 -16.36 -1.20 5.55
CA ASP A 212 -16.27 0.23 5.33
C ASP A 212 -15.29 0.84 6.32
N GLY A 213 -14.29 1.58 5.83
CA GLY A 213 -13.30 2.25 6.67
C GLY A 213 -11.85 2.02 6.22
N ALA A 214 -10.93 2.41 7.11
CA ALA A 214 -9.50 2.21 6.94
C ALA A 214 -8.96 1.29 8.04
N CYS A 215 -7.96 0.49 7.69
CA CYS A 215 -7.25 -0.41 8.59
C CYS A 215 -5.75 -0.15 8.45
N VAL A 216 -5.03 -0.20 9.57
CA VAL A 216 -3.56 -0.10 9.62
C VAL A 216 -2.99 -1.41 10.16
N VAL A 217 -1.91 -1.91 9.56
CA VAL A 217 -1.17 -3.05 10.10
C VAL A 217 -0.15 -2.53 11.09
N THR A 218 -0.09 -3.14 12.28
CA THR A 218 0.85 -2.73 13.34
C THR A 218 1.71 -3.89 13.79
N VAL A 219 2.88 -3.56 14.35
CA VAL A 219 3.79 -4.55 14.94
C VAL A 219 4.06 -4.17 16.39
N PRO A 220 3.82 -5.09 17.37
CA PRO A 220 4.22 -4.86 18.74
C PRO A 220 5.74 -4.74 18.85
N THR A 221 6.21 -3.62 19.41
CA THR A 221 7.63 -3.31 19.55
C THR A 221 7.99 -2.85 20.95
N THR A 222 9.29 -2.83 21.26
CA THR A 222 9.81 -2.34 22.53
C THR A 222 9.78 -0.81 22.58
N LEU A 223 9.75 -0.26 23.80
CA LEU A 223 9.57 1.18 24.02
C LEU A 223 10.77 2.02 23.56
N ASP A 224 11.97 1.45 23.47
CA ASP A 224 13.16 2.10 22.93
C ASP A 224 13.07 2.31 21.40
N ILE A 225 12.47 1.35 20.68
CA ILE A 225 12.21 1.48 19.24
C ILE A 225 11.05 2.46 19.00
N ALA A 226 9.99 2.35 19.79
CA ALA A 226 8.77 3.15 19.65
C ALA A 226 9.02 4.68 19.66
N LYS A 227 9.99 5.15 20.46
CA LYS A 227 10.34 6.58 20.56
C LYS A 227 10.81 7.22 19.26
N ASN A 228 11.31 6.42 18.32
CA ASN A 228 11.87 6.90 17.07
C ASN A 228 10.88 6.83 15.88
N HIS A 229 9.66 6.37 16.12
CA HIS A 229 8.69 6.00 15.08
C HIS A 229 7.26 6.44 15.45
N GLY A 230 6.33 6.24 14.52
CA GLY A 230 4.90 6.40 14.75
C GLY A 230 4.35 5.27 15.63
N VAL A 231 3.52 5.62 16.61
CA VAL A 231 2.89 4.66 17.53
C VAL A 231 1.39 4.78 17.47
N ILE A 232 0.72 3.67 17.14
CA ILE A 232 -0.73 3.56 17.10
C ILE A 232 -1.27 3.33 18.52
N VAL A 233 -2.27 4.12 18.88
CA VAL A 233 -3.01 4.02 20.14
C VAL A 233 -4.37 3.41 19.84
N LEU A 234 -4.70 2.33 20.54
CA LEU A 234 -6.00 1.67 20.40
C LEU A 234 -7.00 2.26 21.39
N SER A 235 -8.26 2.29 20.97
CA SER A 235 -9.36 2.69 21.83
C SER A 235 -9.54 1.72 22.99
N SER A 236 -9.81 2.26 24.18
CA SER A 236 -10.14 1.48 25.38
C SER A 236 -11.59 0.98 25.41
N THR A 237 -12.47 1.50 24.55
CA THR A 237 -13.93 1.36 24.67
C THR A 237 -14.61 0.53 23.58
N GLY A 238 -13.90 0.06 22.53
CA GLY A 238 -14.56 -0.64 21.44
C GLY A 238 -13.67 -1.54 20.58
N THR A 239 -14.28 -2.63 20.13
CA THR A 239 -13.78 -3.50 19.07
C THR A 239 -14.85 -3.57 18.00
N ASP A 240 -14.56 -3.01 16.83
CA ASP A 240 -15.60 -2.59 15.91
C ASP A 240 -16.17 -3.74 15.08
N VAL A 241 -15.41 -4.81 14.84
CA VAL A 241 -15.89 -5.89 13.97
C VAL A 241 -15.31 -7.24 14.37
N SER A 242 -16.20 -8.21 14.62
CA SER A 242 -15.90 -9.64 14.58
C SER A 242 -16.41 -10.22 13.26
N ASP A 243 -15.56 -10.28 12.24
CA ASP A 243 -15.85 -11.11 11.06
C ASP A 243 -15.03 -12.40 11.20
N ASN A 244 -15.70 -13.54 11.29
CA ASN A 244 -15.12 -14.89 11.31
C ASN A 244 -13.88 -15.05 12.23
N ASP A 245 -14.07 -14.96 13.56
CA ASP A 245 -13.04 -15.16 14.60
C ASP A 245 -11.85 -14.18 14.62
N LYS A 246 -11.83 -13.17 13.74
CA LYS A 246 -10.77 -12.15 13.71
C LYS A 246 -11.28 -10.82 14.25
N LYS A 247 -10.52 -10.26 15.20
CA LYS A 247 -10.85 -9.05 15.95
C LYS A 247 -10.08 -7.87 15.38
N LEU A 248 -10.79 -6.84 14.95
CA LEU A 248 -10.20 -5.53 14.61
C LEU A 248 -10.37 -4.59 15.80
N ASP A 249 -9.26 -4.02 16.27
CA ASP A 249 -9.24 -3.03 17.33
C ASP A 249 -9.36 -1.61 16.73
N ILE A 250 -10.14 -0.75 17.37
CA ILE A 250 -10.34 0.63 16.90
C ILE A 250 -9.10 1.45 17.19
N VAL A 251 -8.63 2.22 16.21
CA VAL A 251 -7.54 3.18 16.38
C VAL A 251 -8.10 4.50 16.92
N GLU A 252 -7.55 4.96 18.03
CA GLU A 252 -7.92 6.24 18.66
C GLU A 252 -6.96 7.36 18.27
N ASN A 253 -5.66 7.07 18.16
CA ASN A 253 -4.65 8.08 17.87
C ASN A 253 -3.38 7.49 17.21
N LEU A 254 -2.58 8.37 16.59
CA LEU A 254 -1.23 8.08 16.09
C LEU A 254 -0.26 9.12 16.68
N LEU A 255 0.68 8.65 17.49
CA LEU A 255 1.70 9.49 18.10
C LEU A 255 2.98 9.46 17.26
N GLN A 256 3.49 10.62 16.84
CA GLN A 256 4.71 10.69 16.04
C GLN A 256 5.95 10.90 16.91
N LYS A 257 6.85 9.91 16.93
CA LYS A 257 8.11 9.90 17.72
C LYS A 257 7.90 10.29 19.20
N PRO A 258 6.97 9.62 19.91
CA PRO A 258 6.59 10.03 21.26
C PRO A 258 7.69 9.75 22.28
N SER A 259 7.75 10.60 23.30
CA SER A 259 8.45 10.34 24.54
C SER A 259 7.77 9.23 25.36
N LEU A 260 8.51 8.65 26.31
CA LEU A 260 7.96 7.62 27.22
C LEU A 260 6.77 8.15 28.04
N LYS A 261 6.79 9.44 28.41
CA LYS A 261 5.70 10.07 29.15
C LYS A 261 4.43 10.18 28.29
N GLU A 262 4.58 10.57 27.03
CA GLU A 262 3.44 10.64 26.08
C GLU A 262 2.84 9.26 25.83
N LEU A 263 3.67 8.22 25.68
CA LEU A 263 3.18 6.85 25.55
C LEU A 263 2.34 6.41 26.76
N MET A 264 2.78 6.72 27.98
CA MET A 264 2.03 6.41 29.20
C MET A 264 0.72 7.21 29.30
N ASN A 265 0.78 8.52 29.05
CA ASN A 265 -0.37 9.41 29.19
C ASN A 265 -1.49 9.10 28.19
N ASN A 266 -1.13 8.61 27.00
CA ASN A 266 -2.09 8.26 25.95
C ASN A 266 -2.48 6.77 25.99
N GLY A 267 -2.07 5.99 26.99
CA GLY A 267 -2.41 4.57 27.07
C GLY A 267 -1.84 3.72 25.93
N ALA A 268 -0.75 4.16 25.29
CA ALA A 268 -0.15 3.49 24.13
C ALA A 268 0.65 2.21 24.47
N ILE A 269 0.85 1.94 25.77
CA ILE A 269 1.61 0.79 26.27
C ILE A 269 0.63 -0.35 26.57
N ARG A 270 0.78 -1.47 25.86
CA ARG A 270 -0.03 -2.68 26.05
C ARG A 270 0.31 -3.38 27.37
N SER A 271 -0.56 -4.30 27.78
CA SER A 271 -0.38 -5.11 29.00
C SER A 271 0.91 -5.95 29.02
N ASP A 272 1.50 -6.23 27.86
CA ASP A 272 2.77 -6.95 27.73
C ASP A 272 4.00 -6.02 27.67
N GLY A 273 3.82 -4.71 27.94
CA GLY A 273 4.89 -3.71 27.99
C GLY A 273 5.36 -3.21 26.62
N ARG A 274 4.66 -3.57 25.54
CA ARG A 274 4.99 -3.16 24.16
C ARG A 274 4.07 -2.07 23.64
N ALA A 275 4.55 -1.32 22.65
CA ALA A 275 3.76 -0.34 21.91
C ALA A 275 3.49 -0.85 20.48
N LEU A 276 2.42 -0.36 19.85
CA LEU A 276 2.08 -0.74 18.47
C LEU A 276 2.73 0.22 17.48
N LEU A 277 3.71 -0.27 16.73
CA LEU A 277 4.39 0.51 15.71
C LEU A 277 3.51 0.67 14.47
N ASP A 278 3.46 1.88 13.92
CA ASP A 278 2.96 2.11 12.57
C ASP A 278 3.93 1.50 11.54
N THR A 279 3.42 0.59 10.71
CA THR A 279 4.21 -0.07 9.66
C THR A 279 4.19 0.66 8.32
N GLY A 280 3.35 1.70 8.17
CA GLY A 280 3.09 2.33 6.89
C GLY A 280 2.24 1.48 5.93
N ILE A 281 1.61 0.41 6.44
CA ILE A 281 0.73 -0.46 5.66
C ILE A 281 -0.73 -0.15 6.02
N PHE A 282 -1.48 0.32 5.03
CA PHE A 282 -2.88 0.71 5.20
C PHE A 282 -3.77 0.03 4.17
N ALA A 283 -5.01 -0.27 4.53
CA ALA A 283 -6.05 -0.71 3.62
C ALA A 283 -7.28 0.17 3.80
N ILE A 284 -7.86 0.65 2.71
CA ILE A 284 -9.00 1.58 2.71
C ILE A 284 -10.08 1.03 1.79
N ARG A 285 -11.31 0.92 2.30
CA ARG A 285 -12.48 0.35 1.59
C ARG A 285 -13.75 1.14 1.91
N GLY A 286 -14.80 0.87 1.15
CA GLY A 286 -16.14 1.42 1.40
C GLY A 286 -16.23 2.93 1.18
N GLN A 287 -16.95 3.61 2.07
CA GLN A 287 -17.12 5.06 2.06
C GLN A 287 -15.79 5.79 2.26
N ALA A 288 -14.91 5.28 3.14
CA ALA A 288 -13.59 5.88 3.32
C ALA A 288 -12.78 5.93 2.00
N TRP A 289 -12.87 4.88 1.17
CA TRP A 289 -12.22 4.88 -0.15
C TRP A 289 -12.86 5.91 -1.10
N GLN A 290 -14.19 5.96 -1.13
CA GLN A 290 -14.92 6.94 -1.93
C GLN A 290 -14.58 8.38 -1.55
N ASP A 291 -14.39 8.65 -0.27
CA ASP A 291 -14.06 9.98 0.25
C ASP A 291 -12.62 10.37 -0.10
N ILE A 292 -11.67 9.42 -0.11
CA ILE A 292 -10.32 9.64 -0.63
C ILE A 292 -10.35 9.98 -2.13
N ILE A 293 -11.17 9.30 -2.94
CA ILE A 293 -11.33 9.65 -4.36
C ILE A 293 -11.87 11.07 -4.50
N LYS A 294 -12.93 11.42 -3.75
CA LYS A 294 -13.49 12.79 -3.77
C LYS A 294 -12.49 13.84 -3.31
N LEU A 295 -11.70 13.55 -2.28
CA LEU A 295 -10.66 14.45 -1.80
C LEU A 295 -9.51 14.60 -2.81
N SER A 296 -9.20 13.55 -3.58
CA SER A 296 -8.18 13.62 -4.63
C SER A 296 -8.57 14.57 -5.76
N SER A 297 -9.86 14.84 -6.00
CA SER A 297 -10.29 15.79 -7.04
C SER A 297 -10.01 17.24 -6.66
N THR A 298 -9.97 17.57 -5.36
CA THR A 298 -9.62 18.91 -4.84
C THR A 298 -8.12 19.05 -4.54
N CYS A 299 -7.33 18.01 -4.78
CA CYS A 299 -5.91 17.91 -4.48
C CYS A 299 -5.04 19.09 -4.99
N PRO A 300 -5.23 19.65 -6.20
CA PRO A 300 -4.39 20.77 -6.66
C PRO A 300 -4.44 22.01 -5.75
N MET A 301 -5.61 22.31 -5.18
CA MET A 301 -5.77 23.42 -4.23
C MET A 301 -5.04 23.10 -2.91
N LEU A 302 -5.24 21.90 -2.37
CA LEU A 302 -4.62 21.45 -1.11
C LEU A 302 -3.10 21.43 -1.20
N ILE A 303 -2.55 20.93 -2.31
CA ILE A 303 -1.09 20.91 -2.53
C ILE A 303 -0.55 22.33 -2.68
N SER A 304 -1.26 23.22 -3.40
CA SER A 304 -0.87 24.63 -3.49
C SER A 304 -0.82 25.31 -2.12
N GLU A 305 -1.81 25.02 -1.25
CA GLU A 305 -1.82 25.53 0.13
C GLU A 305 -0.66 24.97 0.95
N LEU A 306 -0.42 23.65 0.92
CA LEU A 306 0.71 23.01 1.63
C LEU A 306 2.07 23.57 1.20
N LEU A 307 2.29 23.72 -0.12
CA LEU A 307 3.51 24.29 -0.66
C LEU A 307 3.71 25.76 -0.26
N SER A 308 2.62 26.50 -0.05
CA SER A 308 2.67 27.89 0.42
C SER A 308 2.98 28.01 1.92
N GLN A 309 2.61 27.01 2.72
CA GLN A 309 2.72 27.05 4.18
C GLN A 309 4.09 26.59 4.72
N LYS A 310 4.90 25.83 3.95
CA LYS A 310 6.26 25.38 4.34
C LYS A 310 6.38 24.66 5.70
N GLU A 311 5.30 24.19 6.30
CA GLU A 311 5.35 23.36 7.51
C GLU A 311 5.33 21.88 7.08
N GLU A 312 6.37 21.13 7.47
CA GLU A 312 6.46 19.66 7.35
C GLU A 312 5.71 18.95 8.48
#